data_AF-A0A961QVV3-F1
#
_entry.id   AF-A0A961QVV3-F1
#
_cell.length_a   1.000
_cell.length_b   1.000
_cell.length_c   1.000
_cell.angle_alpha   90.00
_cell.angle_beta   90.00
_cell.angle_gamma   90.00
#
_symmetry.space_group_name_H-M   'P 1'
#
loop_
_entity.id
_entity.type
_entity.pdbx_description
1 polymer ?
#
loop_
_entity_poly.entity_id
_entity_poly.type
_entity_poly.pdbx_seq_one_letter_code
_entity_poly.pdbx_strand_id
1 'polypeptide(L)'
;SLYKVIFVTIELRHAAWLWVFNDLSAPDPTSLYNLFGALPWDAPVPGSLMATAFLGILPLLFGTSMWFQMRLNPAPADPMQATIFNWMPWVFMFVMGGFASGLLIYWIGNNIITFTQQYLIMSTHGSRPDVFGNIRASVKRPGKKKAK
;
A
#
# COMPACT_ATOMS: atom_id res chain seq x y z
N SER A 1 7.39 5.09 -21.25
CA SER A 1 6.99 4.40 -20.00
C SER A 1 6.39 5.42 -19.03
N LEU A 2 5.37 5.04 -18.26
CA LEU A 2 4.61 5.91 -17.37
C LEU A 2 5.48 6.70 -16.38
N TYR A 3 6.59 6.10 -15.91
CA TYR A 3 7.62 6.76 -15.12
C TYR A 3 8.19 8.02 -15.80
N LYS A 4 8.54 7.95 -17.10
CA LYS A 4 8.99 9.12 -17.86
C LYS A 4 7.88 10.14 -18.05
N VAL A 5 6.63 9.70 -18.23
CA VAL A 5 5.50 10.63 -18.40
C VAL A 5 5.32 11.41 -17.10
N ILE A 6 5.17 10.75 -15.95
CA ILE A 6 4.98 11.42 -14.65
C ILE A 6 6.15 12.33 -14.26
N PHE A 7 7.40 11.95 -14.55
CA PHE A 7 8.57 12.78 -14.26
C PHE A 7 8.84 13.90 -15.28
N VAL A 8 8.34 13.80 -16.51
CA VAL A 8 8.57 14.79 -17.60
C VAL A 8 7.34 15.65 -17.87
N THR A 9 6.13 15.22 -17.50
CA THR A 9 4.91 16.02 -17.63
C THR A 9 4.94 17.18 -16.63
N ILE A 10 5.12 18.38 -17.15
CA ILE A 10 5.05 19.65 -16.40
C ILE A 10 3.70 19.81 -15.67
N GLU A 11 2.65 19.11 -16.13
CA GLU A 11 1.28 19.21 -15.60
C GLU A 11 1.08 18.69 -14.16
N LEU A 12 1.98 17.84 -13.65
CA LEU A 12 1.89 17.33 -12.28
C LEU A 12 2.61 18.22 -11.26
N ARG A 13 3.43 19.16 -11.73
CA ARG A 13 4.11 20.13 -10.86
C ARG A 13 3.08 21.14 -10.37
N HIS A 14 3.00 21.33 -9.05
CA HIS A 14 2.00 22.19 -8.40
C HIS A 14 0.54 21.85 -8.72
N ALA A 15 0.28 20.59 -9.11
CA ALA A 15 -1.08 20.11 -9.28
C ALA A 15 -1.73 19.91 -7.92
N ALA A 16 -2.71 20.75 -7.60
CA ALA A 16 -3.51 20.57 -6.41
C ALA A 16 -4.42 19.35 -6.54
N TRP A 17 -4.52 18.61 -5.46
CA TRP A 17 -5.42 17.49 -5.31
C TRP A 17 -6.00 17.46 -3.88
N LEU A 18 -6.47 16.30 -3.42
CA LEU A 18 -7.28 16.15 -2.23
C LEU A 18 -6.49 16.56 -0.98
N TRP A 19 -7.19 17.15 -0.03
CA TRP A 19 -6.67 17.45 1.31
C TRP A 19 -5.42 18.35 1.30
N VAL A 20 -4.23 17.82 1.62
CA VAL A 20 -2.97 18.58 1.73
C VAL A 20 -2.05 18.39 0.52
N PHE A 21 -2.48 17.60 -0.48
CA PHE A 21 -1.68 17.32 -1.66
C PHE A 21 -1.76 18.49 -2.65
N ASN A 22 -0.77 19.39 -2.61
CA ASN A 22 -0.70 20.56 -3.52
C ASN A 22 0.31 20.39 -4.67
N ASP A 23 1.09 19.30 -4.66
CA ASP A 23 2.06 18.98 -5.71
C ASP A 23 2.18 17.45 -5.88
N LEU A 24 1.77 16.96 -7.05
CA LEU A 24 1.78 15.53 -7.36
C LEU A 24 3.14 15.03 -7.86
N SER A 25 4.03 15.95 -8.22
CA SER A 25 5.42 15.64 -8.58
C SER A 25 6.33 15.53 -7.35
N ALA A 26 5.92 16.12 -6.22
CA ALA A 26 6.63 16.04 -4.95
C ALA A 26 6.30 14.75 -4.17
N PRO A 27 7.19 14.29 -3.28
CA PRO A 27 6.88 13.23 -2.33
C PRO A 27 5.67 13.57 -1.43
N ASP A 28 5.10 12.55 -0.81
CA ASP A 28 3.95 12.69 0.10
C ASP A 28 4.25 13.73 1.22
N PRO A 29 3.52 14.87 1.28
CA PRO A 29 3.70 15.88 2.33
C PRO A 29 3.09 15.45 3.67
N THR A 30 2.38 14.33 3.71
CA THR A 30 1.83 13.75 4.93
C THR A 30 2.86 12.83 5.60
N SER A 31 2.86 12.80 6.93
CA SER A 31 3.72 11.93 7.72
C SER A 31 3.10 11.72 9.09
N LEU A 32 3.35 10.58 9.73
CA LEU A 32 3.00 10.42 11.14
C LEU A 32 3.58 11.57 12.02
N TYR A 33 4.70 12.17 11.60
CA TYR A 33 5.34 13.31 12.27
C TYR A 33 4.48 14.59 12.28
N ASN A 34 3.75 14.89 11.20
CA ASN A 34 2.85 16.03 11.13
C ASN A 34 1.38 15.63 11.33
N LEU A 35 1.13 14.47 11.96
CA LEU A 35 -0.19 13.85 12.10
C LEU A 35 -0.93 13.81 10.76
N PHE A 36 -0.22 13.32 9.75
CA PHE A 36 -0.62 13.25 8.36
C PHE A 36 -0.90 14.60 7.69
N GLY A 37 -0.55 15.74 8.29
CA GLY A 37 -0.85 17.08 7.74
C GLY A 37 -1.92 17.82 8.55
N ALA A 38 -2.34 17.28 9.69
CA ALA A 38 -3.16 18.00 10.65
C ALA A 38 -2.37 19.08 11.41
N LEU A 39 -1.04 18.93 11.51
CA LEU A 39 -0.16 19.90 12.15
C LEU A 39 0.47 20.84 11.09
N PRO A 40 0.77 22.10 11.45
CA PRO A 40 1.16 23.13 10.48
C PRO A 40 2.62 23.03 9.98
N TRP A 41 3.36 22.01 10.38
CA TRP A 41 4.76 21.82 9.98
C TRP A 41 4.93 20.75 8.90
N ASP A 42 6.02 20.89 8.14
CA ASP A 42 6.32 20.02 7.01
C ASP A 42 6.69 18.59 7.43
N ALA A 43 6.48 17.65 6.51
CA ALA A 43 6.96 16.29 6.66
C ALA A 43 8.51 16.25 6.69
N PRO A 44 9.10 15.22 7.33
CA PRO A 44 10.54 15.04 7.33
C PRO A 44 11.12 14.97 5.91
N VAL A 45 12.34 15.49 5.73
CA VAL A 45 13.01 15.56 4.43
C VAL A 45 13.08 14.16 3.78
N PRO A 46 12.64 14.00 2.53
CA PRO A 46 12.71 12.74 1.81
C PRO A 46 14.13 12.16 1.79
N GLY A 47 14.27 10.85 2.04
CA GLY A 47 15.57 10.18 2.14
C GLY A 47 16.25 10.27 3.51
N SER A 48 15.69 11.02 4.47
CA SER A 48 16.14 10.99 5.87
C SER A 48 15.63 9.75 6.61
N LEU A 49 16.34 9.35 7.67
CA LEU A 49 15.87 8.29 8.57
C LEU A 49 14.50 8.61 9.20
N MET A 50 14.22 9.90 9.48
CA MET A 50 12.90 10.30 9.97
C MET A 50 11.81 10.09 8.91
N ALA A 51 12.05 10.38 7.64
CA ALA A 51 11.05 10.15 6.59
C ALA A 51 10.70 8.66 6.46
N THR A 52 11.68 7.77 6.61
CA THR A 52 11.43 6.32 6.60
C THR A 52 10.72 5.84 7.87
N ALA A 53 11.05 6.42 9.03
CA ALA A 53 10.41 6.05 10.30
C ALA A 53 8.96 6.56 10.42
N PHE A 54 8.71 7.78 9.94
CA PHE A 54 7.42 8.45 9.99
C PHE A 54 6.77 8.46 8.60
N LEU A 55 6.23 7.32 8.20
CA LEU A 55 5.58 7.16 6.90
C LEU A 55 4.38 8.09 6.72
N GLY A 56 4.20 8.53 5.47
CA GLY A 56 3.02 9.23 5.01
C GLY A 56 1.82 8.31 4.79
N ILE A 57 0.67 8.91 4.51
CA ILE A 57 -0.58 8.19 4.28
C ILE A 57 -0.55 7.40 2.96
N LEU A 58 0.10 7.93 1.91
CA LEU A 58 0.11 7.29 0.61
C LEU A 58 0.94 5.99 0.60
N PRO A 59 2.17 5.95 1.16
CA PRO A 59 2.91 4.70 1.25
C PRO A 59 2.15 3.63 2.03
N LEU A 60 1.48 4.00 3.13
CA LEU A 60 0.65 3.09 3.93
C LEU A 60 -0.52 2.52 3.10
N LEU A 61 -1.22 3.37 2.35
CA LEU A 61 -2.31 2.96 1.46
C LEU A 61 -1.80 2.11 0.29
N PHE A 62 -0.64 2.43 -0.25
CA PHE A 62 0.01 1.65 -1.29
C PHE A 62 0.36 0.24 -0.79
N GLY A 63 1.06 0.12 0.34
CA GLY A 63 1.40 -1.18 0.93
C GLY A 63 0.16 -2.01 1.25
N THR A 64 -0.86 -1.37 1.81
CA THR A 64 -2.13 -2.03 2.15
C THR A 64 -2.88 -2.51 0.90
N SER A 65 -3.02 -1.67 -0.13
CA SER A 65 -3.70 -2.03 -1.38
C SER A 65 -2.97 -3.16 -2.12
N MET A 66 -1.63 -3.11 -2.14
CA MET A 66 -0.79 -4.15 -2.72
C MET A 66 -0.94 -5.47 -1.95
N TRP A 67 -0.97 -5.42 -0.62
CA TRP A 67 -1.21 -6.59 0.21
C TRP A 67 -2.57 -7.25 -0.10
N PHE A 68 -3.63 -6.44 -0.25
CA PHE A 68 -4.95 -6.94 -0.65
C PHE A 68 -4.94 -7.59 -2.04
N GLN A 69 -4.28 -6.95 -3.01
CA GLN A 69 -4.16 -7.50 -4.35
C GLN A 69 -3.40 -8.84 -4.35
N MET A 70 -2.33 -8.96 -3.56
CA MET A 70 -1.57 -10.21 -3.44
C MET A 70 -2.38 -11.35 -2.81
N ARG A 71 -3.38 -11.05 -1.98
CA ARG A 71 -4.28 -12.06 -1.40
C ARG A 71 -5.22 -12.71 -2.42
N LEU A 72 -5.44 -12.08 -3.58
CA LEU A 72 -6.21 -12.69 -4.66
C LEU A 72 -5.36 -13.65 -5.51
N ASN A 73 -4.03 -13.53 -5.43
CA ASN A 73 -3.12 -14.42 -6.15
C ASN A 73 -2.93 -15.75 -5.41
N PRO A 74 -2.85 -16.89 -6.12
CA PRO A 74 -2.49 -18.16 -5.51
C PRO A 74 -1.16 -18.07 -4.77
N ALA A 75 -1.11 -18.57 -3.54
CA ALA A 75 0.13 -18.59 -2.78
C ALA A 75 1.16 -19.53 -3.44
N PRO A 76 2.46 -19.16 -3.48
CA PRO A 76 3.52 -20.06 -3.93
C PRO A 76 3.53 -21.35 -3.10
N ALA A 77 3.82 -22.49 -3.74
CA ALA A 77 3.87 -23.79 -3.07
C ALA A 77 5.02 -23.90 -2.05
N ASP A 78 6.11 -23.15 -2.27
CA ASP A 78 7.27 -23.13 -1.38
C ASP A 78 7.07 -22.14 -0.21
N PRO A 79 7.19 -22.58 1.06
CA PRO A 79 7.04 -21.72 2.23
C PRO A 79 8.03 -20.56 2.28
N MET A 80 9.24 -20.71 1.73
CA MET A 80 10.22 -19.62 1.68
C MET A 80 9.73 -18.50 0.76
N GLN A 81 9.26 -18.85 -0.44
CA GLN A 81 8.71 -17.88 -1.39
C GLN A 81 7.44 -17.22 -0.85
N ALA A 82 6.54 -17.98 -0.23
CA ALA A 82 5.34 -17.43 0.40
C ALA A 82 5.68 -16.40 1.48
N THR A 83 6.74 -16.63 2.26
CA THR A 83 7.22 -15.68 3.27
C THR A 83 7.70 -14.39 2.62
N ILE A 84 8.51 -14.47 1.57
CA ILE A 84 9.01 -13.29 0.83
C ILE A 84 7.85 -12.47 0.25
N PHE A 85 6.88 -13.13 -0.39
CA PHE A 85 5.71 -12.46 -0.97
C PHE A 85 4.85 -11.77 0.09
N ASN A 86 4.71 -12.36 1.28
CA ASN A 86 3.95 -11.73 2.37
C ASN A 86 4.65 -10.47 2.92
N TRP A 87 5.98 -10.41 2.88
CA TRP A 87 6.76 -9.25 3.34
C TRP A 87 6.91 -8.16 2.29
N MET A 88 6.83 -8.53 1.00
CA MET A 88 7.04 -7.62 -0.11
C MET A 88 6.23 -6.32 -0.02
N PRO A 89 4.90 -6.31 0.21
CA PRO A 89 4.12 -5.07 0.30
C PRO A 89 4.64 -4.10 1.37
N TRP A 90 5.08 -4.64 2.49
CA TRP A 90 5.57 -3.85 3.62
C TRP A 90 6.95 -3.27 3.36
N VAL A 91 7.83 -4.02 2.70
CA VAL A 91 9.14 -3.52 2.28
C VAL A 91 8.96 -2.41 1.25
N PHE A 92 8.14 -2.65 0.22
CA PHE A 92 7.90 -1.67 -0.83
C PHE A 92 7.20 -0.42 -0.32
N MET A 93 6.36 -0.52 0.72
CA MET A 93 5.80 0.65 1.42
C MET A 93 6.89 1.61 1.91
N PHE A 94 7.96 1.12 2.56
CA PHE A 94 9.05 2.00 3.00
C PHE A 94 9.87 2.56 1.83
N VAL A 95 10.09 1.76 0.79
CA VAL A 95 10.82 2.19 -0.41
C VAL A 95 10.06 3.27 -1.17
N MET A 96 8.74 3.13 -1.28
CA MET A 96 7.87 4.07 -2.00
C MET A 96 7.66 5.40 -1.28
N GLY A 97 7.99 5.50 0.01
CA GLY A 97 7.87 6.73 0.79
C GLY A 97 8.62 7.94 0.22
N GLY A 98 9.69 7.73 -0.55
CA GLY A 98 10.46 8.81 -1.17
C GLY A 98 10.04 9.19 -2.59
N PHE A 99 9.04 8.51 -3.18
CA PHE A 99 8.63 8.73 -4.56
C PHE A 99 7.53 9.79 -4.68
N ALA A 100 7.36 10.33 -5.88
CA ALA A 100 6.33 11.32 -6.19
C ALA A 100 4.93 10.81 -5.80
N SER A 101 4.16 11.62 -5.10
CA SER A 101 2.82 11.28 -4.60
C SER A 101 1.89 10.86 -5.73
N GLY A 102 1.90 11.55 -6.88
CA GLY A 102 1.11 11.21 -8.06
C GLY A 102 1.35 9.79 -8.58
N LEU A 103 2.60 9.30 -8.49
CA LEU A 103 2.94 7.93 -8.88
C LEU A 103 2.34 6.91 -7.90
N LEU A 104 2.44 7.17 -6.59
CA LEU A 104 1.85 6.30 -5.56
C LEU A 104 0.34 6.21 -5.73
N ILE A 105 -0.30 7.35 -5.98
CA ILE A 105 -1.73 7.41 -6.24
C ILE A 105 -2.10 6.54 -7.43
N TYR A 106 -1.37 6.70 -8.54
CA TYR A 106 -1.67 5.96 -9.76
C TYR A 106 -1.65 4.45 -9.47
N TRP A 107 -0.65 3.99 -8.72
CA TRP A 107 -0.57 2.60 -8.33
C TRP A 107 -1.65 2.18 -7.35
N ILE A 108 -2.00 3.00 -6.36
CA ILE A 108 -3.10 2.72 -5.44
C ILE A 108 -4.41 2.55 -6.21
N GLY A 109 -4.73 3.49 -7.12
CA GLY A 109 -5.92 3.42 -7.96
C GLY A 109 -5.91 2.17 -8.84
N ASN A 110 -4.77 1.86 -9.47
CA ASN A 110 -4.62 0.66 -10.28
C ASN A 110 -4.82 -0.63 -9.46
N ASN A 111 -4.24 -0.70 -8.25
CA ASN A 111 -4.40 -1.84 -7.35
C ASN A 111 -5.85 -2.02 -6.92
N ILE A 112 -6.56 -0.94 -6.61
CA ILE A 112 -7.99 -0.96 -6.24
C ILE A 112 -8.85 -1.46 -7.40
N ILE A 113 -8.63 -0.93 -8.61
CA ILE A 113 -9.38 -1.36 -9.81
C ILE A 113 -9.12 -2.84 -10.10
N THR A 114 -7.84 -3.24 -10.12
CA THR A 114 -7.44 -4.62 -10.38
C THR A 114 -8.00 -5.57 -9.34
N PHE A 115 -7.90 -5.22 -8.05
CA PHE A 115 -8.47 -6.00 -6.96
C PHE A 115 -9.99 -6.15 -7.13
N THR A 116 -10.69 -5.06 -7.41
CA THR A 116 -12.15 -5.08 -7.60
C THR A 116 -12.54 -5.98 -8.78
N GLN A 117 -11.85 -5.84 -9.91
CA GLN A 117 -12.08 -6.65 -11.10
C GLN A 117 -11.85 -8.15 -10.80
N GLN A 118 -10.70 -8.49 -10.22
CA GLN A 118 -10.38 -9.88 -9.90
C GLN A 118 -11.35 -10.47 -8.87
N TYR A 119 -11.68 -9.71 -7.83
CA TYR A 119 -12.64 -10.12 -6.82
C TYR A 119 -14.02 -10.42 -7.41
N LEU A 120 -14.52 -9.54 -8.29
CA LEU A 120 -15.80 -9.74 -8.97
C LEU A 120 -15.76 -10.99 -9.86
N ILE A 121 -14.71 -11.18 -10.67
CA ILE A 121 -14.57 -12.35 -11.54
C ILE A 121 -14.57 -13.64 -10.72
N MET A 122 -13.76 -13.72 -9.66
CA MET A 122 -13.67 -14.91 -8.80
C MET A 122 -14.99 -15.18 -8.07
N SER A 123 -15.70 -14.13 -7.65
CA SER A 123 -17.02 -14.24 -7.03
C SER A 123 -18.07 -14.81 -7.99
N THR A 124 -18.01 -14.45 -9.27
CA THR A 124 -18.91 -14.97 -10.32
C THR A 124 -18.62 -16.44 -10.65
N HIS A 125 -17.35 -16.85 -10.60
CA HIS A 125 -16.94 -18.24 -10.82
C HIS A 125 -17.08 -19.13 -9.57
N GLY A 126 -17.82 -18.68 -8.55
CA GLY A 126 -18.15 -19.45 -7.35
C GLY A 126 -17.02 -19.58 -6.31
N SER A 127 -15.84 -19.01 -6.57
CA SER A 127 -14.68 -19.05 -5.68
C SER A 127 -14.53 -17.70 -4.99
N ARG A 128 -15.37 -17.37 -4.00
CA ARG A 128 -15.21 -16.12 -3.25
C ARG A 128 -13.86 -16.13 -2.54
N PRO A 129 -12.88 -15.31 -2.99
CA PRO A 129 -11.55 -15.33 -2.40
C PRO A 129 -11.67 -14.88 -0.95
N ASP A 130 -11.15 -15.69 -0.04
CA ASP A 130 -11.20 -15.37 1.37
C ASP A 130 -10.05 -14.43 1.75
N VAL A 131 -10.26 -13.15 1.49
CA VAL A 131 -9.29 -12.07 1.73
C VAL A 131 -8.94 -11.94 3.23
N PHE A 132 -9.86 -12.34 4.13
CA PHE A 132 -9.72 -12.19 5.59
C PHE A 132 -9.79 -13.51 6.37
N GLY A 133 -9.90 -14.65 5.70
CA GLY A 133 -10.15 -15.95 6.30
C GLY A 133 -9.11 -16.38 7.30
N ASN A 134 -7.85 -16.14 6.94
CA ASN A 134 -6.71 -16.42 7.80
C ASN A 134 -6.75 -15.61 9.10
N ILE A 135 -7.24 -14.36 9.05
CA ILE A 135 -7.37 -13.49 10.23
C ILE A 135 -8.53 -13.97 11.13
N ARG A 136 -9.66 -14.35 10.53
CA ARG A 136 -10.81 -14.89 11.28
C ARG A 136 -10.49 -16.24 11.93
N ALA A 137 -9.73 -17.10 11.25
CA ALA A 137 -9.33 -18.41 11.77
C ALA A 137 -8.30 -18.31 12.91
N SER A 138 -7.38 -17.34 12.85
CA SER A 138 -6.38 -17.12 13.90
C SER A 138 -6.97 -16.48 15.17
N VAL A 139 -8.01 -15.65 15.05
CA VAL A 139 -8.77 -15.12 16.21
C VAL A 139 -9.64 -16.22 16.86
N LYS A 140 -10.10 -17.21 16.09
CA LYS A 140 -10.97 -18.32 16.56
C LYS A 140 -10.24 -19.49 17.23
N ARG A 141 -9.03 -19.34 17.76
CA ARG A 141 -8.39 -20.37 18.61
C ARG A 141 -8.67 -20.13 20.11
N PRO A 142 -9.81 -20.56 20.69
CA PRO A 142 -9.88 -20.81 22.12
C PRO A 142 -9.26 -22.19 22.40
N GLY A 143 -8.44 -22.26 23.45
CA GLY A 143 -7.57 -23.38 23.74
C GLY A 143 -8.29 -24.73 23.89
N LYS A 144 -7.60 -25.80 23.47
CA LYS A 144 -7.69 -27.13 24.06
C LYS A 144 -6.33 -27.80 23.95
N LYS A 145 -5.45 -27.50 24.91
CA LYS A 145 -4.50 -28.50 25.40
C LYS A 145 -5.33 -29.49 26.22
N LYS A 146 -5.51 -30.71 25.73
CA LYS A 146 -5.62 -31.87 26.61
C LYS A 146 -4.41 -32.74 26.32
N ALA A 147 -3.42 -32.62 27.20
CA ALA A 147 -2.36 -33.61 27.32
C ALA A 147 -3.01 -34.97 27.61
N LYS A 148 -2.54 -36.00 26.92
CA LYS A 148 -2.66 -37.39 27.35
C LYS A 148 -1.32 -37.78 27.97
#